data_AF-A0A1C5PR98-F1
#
_entry.id   AF-A0A1C5PR98-F1
#
_cell.length_a   1.000
_cell.length_b   1.000
_cell.length_c   1.000
_cell.angle_alpha   90.00
_cell.angle_beta   90.00
_cell.angle_gamma   90.00
#
_symmetry.space_group_name_H-M   'P 1'
#
loop_
_entity.id
_entity.type
_entity.pdbx_description
1 polymer ?
#
loop_
_entity_poly.entity_id
_entity_poly.type
_entity_poly.pdbx_seq_one_letter_code
_entity_poly.pdbx_strand_id
1 'polypeptide(L)'
;MKKHQETLTCFVAGTMILTASGLVAIENIKAGDKVISTDPETFETAEKTVLETYIREVTTLVHLTVNGEEIVTTVDHPFYVKNQGFIKTGELIVGDELLDVNGNVLLVENFDVELTEEPTKVYNFQVEVFHTYHVGGLGVLVHNAGDCSNLKDSKYVGEGKSLQRLKKDR
;
A
#
# COMPACT_ATOMS: atom_id res chain seq x y z
N MET A 1 14.98 13.85 22.52
CA MET A 1 14.74 14.06 21.08
C MET A 1 14.22 12.76 20.51
N LYS A 2 12.91 12.63 20.27
CA LYS A 2 12.33 11.42 19.67
C LYS A 2 12.65 11.47 18.17
N LYS A 3 13.43 10.50 17.67
CA LYS A 3 13.60 10.32 16.23
C LYS A 3 12.21 10.07 15.64
N HIS A 4 11.75 10.94 14.75
CA HIS A 4 10.61 10.65 13.91
C HIS A 4 10.98 9.41 13.09
N GLN A 5 10.30 8.31 13.35
CA GLN A 5 10.40 7.13 12.50
C GLN A 5 9.54 7.46 11.28
N GLU A 6 10.16 8.10 10.29
CA GLU A 6 9.53 8.32 8.98
C GLU A 6 9.16 6.96 8.43
N THR A 7 7.87 6.66 8.33
CA THR A 7 7.42 5.37 7.83
C THR A 7 7.74 5.23 6.35
N LEU A 8 8.33 4.09 6.01
CA LEU A 8 8.94 3.74 4.73
C LEU A 8 7.91 3.21 3.72
N THR A 9 6.70 3.77 3.66
CA THR A 9 5.63 3.22 2.80
C THR A 9 5.82 3.69 1.37
N CYS A 10 6.28 2.80 0.48
CA CYS A 10 6.61 3.14 -0.90
C CYS A 10 6.42 1.93 -1.83
N PHE A 11 6.37 2.19 -3.14
CA PHE A 11 6.38 1.18 -4.20
C PHE A 11 7.56 1.37 -5.15
N VAL A 12 7.98 0.31 -5.85
CA VAL A 12 9.04 0.42 -6.88
C VAL A 12 8.56 1.19 -8.12
N ALA A 13 9.50 1.63 -8.96
CA ALA A 13 9.17 2.19 -10.27
C ALA A 13 8.37 1.19 -11.12
N GLY A 14 7.47 1.69 -11.96
CA GLY A 14 6.59 0.90 -12.81
C GLY A 14 5.29 0.44 -12.14
N THR A 15 5.14 0.60 -10.82
CA THR A 15 3.86 0.35 -10.15
C THR A 15 2.80 1.31 -10.68
N MET A 16 1.71 0.76 -11.21
CA MET A 16 0.63 1.55 -11.81
C MET A 16 -0.29 2.13 -10.74
N ILE A 17 -0.70 3.39 -10.92
CA ILE A 17 -1.62 4.13 -10.07
C ILE A 17 -2.88 4.46 -10.86
N LEU A 18 -4.05 4.21 -10.28
CA LEU A 18 -5.33 4.53 -10.91
C LEU A 18 -5.61 6.04 -10.86
N THR A 19 -5.80 6.65 -12.03
CA THR A 19 -6.22 8.04 -12.20
C THR A 19 -7.48 8.12 -13.05
N ALA A 20 -8.15 9.28 -13.08
CA ALA A 20 -9.30 9.50 -13.96
C ALA A 20 -8.98 9.38 -15.46
N SER A 21 -7.70 9.54 -15.84
CA SER A 21 -7.23 9.42 -17.22
C SER A 21 -6.68 8.03 -17.56
N GLY A 22 -6.76 7.08 -16.63
CA GLY A 22 -6.21 5.73 -16.77
C GLY A 22 -5.05 5.47 -15.80
N LEU A 23 -4.24 4.45 -16.11
CA LEU A 23 -3.11 4.06 -15.28
C LEU A 23 -1.89 4.93 -15.57
N VAL A 24 -1.24 5.40 -14.51
CA VAL A 24 0.01 6.17 -14.58
C VAL A 24 1.02 5.51 -13.66
N ALA A 25 2.25 5.29 -14.13
CA ALA A 25 3.31 4.73 -13.31
C ALA A 25 3.66 5.69 -12.16
N ILE A 26 3.91 5.15 -10.96
CA ILE A 26 4.07 5.91 -9.72
C ILE A 26 5.19 6.96 -9.80
N GLU A 27 6.28 6.66 -10.51
CA GLU A 27 7.41 7.57 -10.69
C GLU A 27 7.08 8.80 -11.55
N ASN A 28 5.95 8.76 -12.28
CA ASN A 28 5.49 9.85 -13.13
C ASN A 28 4.40 10.73 -12.48
N ILE A 29 3.86 10.31 -11.34
CA ILE A 29 2.90 11.11 -10.55
C ILE A 29 3.60 12.35 -9.99
N LYS A 30 2.91 13.50 -10.06
CA LYS A 30 3.40 14.80 -9.60
C LYS A 30 2.40 15.47 -8.67
N ALA A 31 2.90 16.38 -7.83
CA ALA A 31 2.04 17.29 -7.10
C ALA A 31 1.13 18.07 -8.06
N GLY A 32 -0.16 18.12 -7.74
CA GLY A 32 -1.21 18.69 -8.58
C GLY A 32 -1.93 17.68 -9.48
N ASP A 33 -1.38 16.48 -9.68
CA ASP A 33 -2.09 15.42 -10.40
C ASP A 33 -3.30 14.93 -9.58
N LYS A 34 -4.26 14.32 -10.26
CA LYS A 34 -5.42 13.72 -9.62
C LYS A 34 -5.38 12.20 -9.70
N VAL A 35 -5.61 11.54 -8.58
CA VAL A 35 -5.71 10.07 -8.49
C VAL A 35 -7.11 9.66 -8.04
N ILE A 36 -7.51 8.43 -8.35
CA ILE A 36 -8.73 7.84 -7.82
C ILE A 36 -8.47 7.40 -6.39
N SER A 37 -9.27 7.89 -5.46
CA SER A 37 -9.13 7.69 -4.03
C SER A 37 -10.47 7.27 -3.44
N THR A 38 -10.45 6.34 -2.50
CA THR A 38 -11.66 5.78 -1.87
C THR A 38 -11.61 6.03 -0.37
N ASP A 39 -12.63 6.70 0.16
CA ASP A 39 -12.79 6.89 1.60
C ASP A 39 -12.96 5.52 2.28
N PRO A 40 -12.05 5.09 3.17
CA PRO A 40 -12.12 3.78 3.81
C PRO A 40 -13.26 3.64 4.84
N GLU A 41 -13.91 4.75 5.24
CA GLU A 41 -15.07 4.74 6.14
C GLU A 41 -16.38 4.52 5.38
N THR A 42 -16.55 5.26 4.27
CA THR A 42 -17.82 5.33 3.52
C THR A 42 -17.81 4.50 2.24
N PHE A 43 -16.62 4.09 1.78
CA PHE A 43 -16.36 3.51 0.46
C PHE A 43 -16.78 4.43 -0.70
N GLU A 44 -16.90 5.74 -0.46
CA GLU A 44 -17.08 6.71 -1.53
C GLU A 44 -15.77 6.89 -2.31
N THR A 45 -15.84 6.72 -3.63
CA THR A 45 -14.71 6.95 -4.53
C THR A 45 -14.80 8.32 -5.19
N ALA A 46 -13.72 9.08 -5.16
CA ALA A 46 -13.61 10.39 -5.81
C ALA A 46 -12.19 10.66 -6.32
N GLU A 47 -12.07 11.60 -7.25
CA GLU A 47 -10.77 12.17 -7.62
C GLU A 47 -10.23 13.03 -6.47
N LYS A 48 -8.98 12.82 -6.11
CA LYS A 48 -8.27 13.63 -5.11
C LYS A 48 -6.92 14.06 -5.64
N THR A 49 -6.54 15.28 -5.27
CA THR A 49 -5.27 15.91 -5.65
C THR A 49 -4.10 15.29 -4.89
N VAL A 50 -3.01 15.06 -5.59
CA VAL A 50 -1.71 14.73 -5.03
C VAL A 50 -1.07 16.03 -4.51
N LEU A 51 -0.78 16.07 -3.22
CA LEU A 51 -0.20 17.22 -2.53
C LEU A 51 1.32 17.26 -2.68
N GLU A 52 1.96 16.12 -2.45
CA GLU A 52 3.42 15.99 -2.40
C GLU A 52 3.85 14.61 -2.92
N THR A 53 5.09 14.50 -3.39
CA THR A 53 5.70 13.26 -3.87
C THR A 53 7.02 13.00 -3.14
N TYR A 54 7.29 11.76 -2.81
CA TYR A 54 8.46 11.31 -2.07
C TYR A 54 9.21 10.24 -2.84
N ILE A 55 10.54 10.31 -2.83
CA ILE A 55 11.42 9.29 -3.42
C ILE A 55 12.44 8.89 -2.36
N ARG A 56 12.68 7.59 -2.22
CA ARG A 56 13.61 7.00 -1.27
C ARG A 56 14.36 5.84 -1.90
N GLU A 57 15.36 5.34 -1.19
CA GLU A 57 16.05 4.10 -1.54
C GLU A 57 15.94 3.11 -0.38
N VAL A 58 15.64 1.85 -0.68
CA VAL A 58 15.48 0.76 0.29
C VAL A 58 16.16 -0.49 -0.21
N THR A 59 16.57 -1.38 0.69
CA THR A 59 17.15 -2.68 0.33
C THR A 59 16.21 -3.86 0.59
N THR A 60 15.08 -3.62 1.24
CA THR A 60 14.11 -4.69 1.53
C THR A 60 12.80 -4.42 0.81
N LEU A 61 12.39 -5.37 -0.03
CA LEU A 61 11.17 -5.33 -0.81
C LEU A 61 10.31 -6.54 -0.47
N VAL A 62 9.01 -6.39 -0.68
CA VAL A 62 8.02 -7.45 -0.58
C VAL A 62 7.35 -7.61 -1.93
N HIS A 63 7.33 -8.84 -2.43
CA HIS A 63 6.63 -9.26 -3.63
C HIS A 63 5.30 -9.89 -3.22
N LEU A 64 4.20 -9.22 -3.53
CA LEU A 64 2.85 -9.73 -3.36
C LEU A 64 2.29 -10.17 -4.71
N THR A 65 1.73 -11.37 -4.79
CA THR A 65 0.88 -11.75 -5.92
C THR A 65 -0.58 -11.66 -5.49
N VAL A 66 -1.37 -10.85 -6.19
CA VAL A 66 -2.79 -10.59 -5.93
C VAL A 66 -3.59 -10.91 -7.19
N ASN A 67 -4.42 -11.95 -7.16
CA ASN A 67 -5.16 -12.44 -8.34
C ASN A 67 -4.30 -12.52 -9.63
N GLY A 68 -3.10 -13.09 -9.53
CA GLY A 68 -2.15 -13.23 -10.64
C GLY A 68 -1.36 -11.97 -11.02
N GLU A 69 -1.62 -10.81 -10.42
CA GLU A 69 -0.81 -9.59 -10.61
C GLU A 69 0.25 -9.46 -9.52
N GLU A 70 1.49 -9.16 -9.88
CA GLU A 70 2.56 -8.88 -8.92
C GLU A 70 2.59 -7.38 -8.56
N ILE A 71 2.64 -7.10 -7.26
CA ILE A 71 2.85 -5.76 -6.70
C ILE A 71 4.07 -5.80 -5.79
N VAL A 72 5.08 -4.99 -6.11
CA VAL A 72 6.33 -4.91 -5.34
C VAL A 72 6.35 -3.62 -4.51
N THR A 73 6.47 -3.79 -3.20
CA THR A 73 6.25 -2.73 -2.20
C THR A 73 7.20 -2.85 -1.02
N THR A 74 7.26 -1.82 -0.18
CA THR A 74 7.94 -1.93 1.12
C THR A 74 7.12 -2.69 2.15
N VAL A 75 7.82 -3.21 3.17
CA VAL A 75 7.27 -4.05 4.26
C VAL A 75 6.15 -3.37 5.05
N ASP A 76 6.23 -2.06 5.24
CA ASP A 76 5.28 -1.30 6.08
C ASP A 76 4.09 -0.73 5.31
N HIS A 77 3.96 -0.99 4.00
CA HIS A 77 2.89 -0.38 3.19
C HIS A 77 1.51 -0.91 3.59
N PRO A 78 0.53 -0.05 3.95
CA PRO A 78 -0.80 -0.51 4.35
C PRO A 78 -1.68 -0.87 3.15
N PHE A 79 -2.19 -2.10 3.13
CA PHE A 79 -3.22 -2.59 2.21
C PHE A 79 -4.55 -2.72 2.96
N TYR A 80 -5.66 -2.37 2.31
CA TYR A 80 -6.98 -2.53 2.91
C TYR A 80 -7.42 -4.00 2.82
N VAL A 81 -7.57 -4.64 3.97
CA VAL A 81 -8.06 -6.02 4.09
C VAL A 81 -9.52 -5.97 4.52
N LYS A 82 -10.37 -6.66 3.75
CA LYS A 82 -11.82 -6.71 3.97
C LYS A 82 -12.15 -7.15 5.39
N ASN A 83 -13.05 -6.40 6.04
CA ASN A 83 -13.48 -6.58 7.44
C ASN A 83 -12.38 -6.44 8.50
N GLN A 84 -11.17 -6.00 8.13
CA GLN A 84 -10.03 -5.85 9.05
C GLN A 84 -9.42 -4.45 9.02
N GLY A 85 -9.59 -3.70 7.92
CA GLY A 85 -9.00 -2.38 7.74
C GLY A 85 -7.59 -2.46 7.17
N PHE A 86 -6.76 -1.44 7.43
CA PHE A 86 -5.42 -1.39 6.87
C PHE A 86 -4.44 -2.28 7.62
N ILE A 87 -3.83 -3.23 6.92
CA ILE A 87 -2.79 -4.12 7.43
C ILE A 87 -1.50 -3.84 6.65
N LYS A 88 -0.37 -3.79 7.37
CA LYS A 88 0.94 -3.62 6.74
C LYS A 88 1.26 -4.81 5.85
N THR A 89 1.94 -4.58 4.72
CA THR A 89 2.33 -5.62 3.77
C THR A 89 2.98 -6.81 4.48
N GLY A 90 3.98 -6.57 5.33
CA GLY A 90 4.73 -7.61 6.04
C GLY A 90 3.92 -8.43 7.05
N GLU A 91 2.68 -8.05 7.31
CA GLU A 91 1.74 -8.74 8.19
C GLU A 91 0.61 -9.43 7.42
N LEU A 92 0.53 -9.24 6.09
CA LEU A 92 -0.41 -9.97 5.24
C LEU A 92 -0.04 -11.45 5.17
N ILE A 93 -1.05 -12.28 4.98
CA ILE A 93 -0.90 -13.71 4.75
C ILE A 93 -1.59 -14.13 3.45
N VAL A 94 -1.07 -15.18 2.82
CA VAL A 94 -1.76 -15.83 1.69
C VAL A 94 -3.17 -16.21 2.11
N GLY A 95 -4.15 -15.83 1.29
CA GLY A 95 -5.56 -15.98 1.56
C GLY A 95 -6.26 -14.74 2.15
N ASP A 96 -5.53 -13.68 2.51
CA ASP A 96 -6.19 -12.42 2.89
C ASP A 96 -6.97 -11.82 1.69
N GLU A 97 -8.14 -11.27 1.99
CA GLU A 97 -9.06 -10.66 1.01
C GLU A 97 -8.84 -9.13 0.96
N LEU A 98 -8.17 -8.65 -0.09
CA LEU A 98 -8.01 -7.24 -0.41
C LEU A 98 -9.22 -6.72 -1.20
N LEU A 99 -9.34 -5.40 -1.33
CA LEU A 99 -10.41 -4.76 -2.10
C LEU A 99 -9.88 -3.98 -3.31
N ASP A 100 -10.58 -4.06 -4.43
CA ASP A 100 -10.42 -3.17 -5.58
C ASP A 100 -11.21 -1.85 -5.40
N VAL A 101 -11.09 -0.95 -6.37
CA VAL A 101 -11.81 0.34 -6.42
C VAL A 101 -13.35 0.21 -6.38
N ASN A 102 -13.91 -0.92 -6.80
CA ASN A 102 -15.34 -1.19 -6.80
C ASN A 102 -15.79 -1.99 -5.57
N GLY A 103 -14.89 -2.30 -4.63
CA GLY A 103 -15.16 -3.14 -3.47
C GLY A 103 -15.22 -4.63 -3.77
N ASN A 104 -14.75 -5.08 -4.94
CA ASN A 104 -14.61 -6.51 -5.22
C ASN A 104 -13.41 -7.09 -4.47
N VAL A 105 -13.52 -8.38 -4.14
CA VAL A 105 -12.45 -9.11 -3.44
C VAL A 105 -11.33 -9.50 -4.39
N LEU A 106 -10.10 -9.22 -3.98
CA LEU A 106 -8.86 -9.68 -4.59
C LEU A 106 -8.08 -10.52 -3.57
N LEU A 107 -7.60 -11.70 -3.96
CA LEU A 107 -6.96 -12.65 -3.05
C LEU A 107 -5.44 -12.48 -3.07
N VAL A 108 -4.82 -12.46 -1.89
CA VAL A 108 -3.35 -12.63 -1.79
C VAL A 108 -3.01 -14.09 -2.06
N GLU A 109 -2.30 -14.34 -3.15
CA GLU A 109 -1.92 -15.68 -3.61
C GLU A 109 -0.48 -16.05 -3.26
N ASN A 110 0.40 -15.06 -3.17
CA ASN A 110 1.81 -15.27 -2.81
C ASN A 110 2.38 -14.07 -2.04
N PHE A 111 3.40 -14.36 -1.23
CA PHE A 111 4.16 -13.40 -0.44
C PHE A 111 5.62 -13.84 -0.38
N ASP A 112 6.52 -12.97 -0.84
CA ASP A 112 7.97 -13.17 -0.74
C ASP A 112 8.70 -11.90 -0.31
N VAL A 113 9.83 -12.04 0.37
CA VAL A 113 10.65 -10.92 0.84
C VAL A 113 12.02 -10.99 0.20
N GLU A 114 12.37 -9.93 -0.52
CA GLU A 114 13.66 -9.77 -1.17
C GLU A 114 14.56 -8.82 -0.37
N LEU A 115 15.81 -9.21 -0.17
CA LEU A 115 16.89 -8.31 0.22
C LEU A 115 17.77 -8.06 -1.00
N THR A 116 17.72 -6.84 -1.54
CA THR A 116 18.47 -6.46 -2.75
C THR A 116 19.95 -6.23 -2.44
N GLU A 117 20.83 -6.54 -3.39
CA GLU A 117 22.28 -6.30 -3.24
C GLU A 117 22.60 -4.79 -3.19
N GLU A 118 21.91 -4.00 -4.01
CA GLU A 118 22.03 -2.55 -4.07
C GLU A 118 20.68 -1.88 -3.70
N PRO A 119 20.68 -0.66 -3.14
CA PRO A 119 19.45 0.05 -2.82
C PRO A 119 18.57 0.30 -4.05
N THR A 120 17.28 0.00 -3.94
CA THR A 120 16.27 0.21 -4.98
C THR A 120 15.50 1.50 -4.72
N LYS A 121 15.31 2.31 -5.77
CA LYS A 121 14.48 3.51 -5.71
C LYS A 121 13.00 3.15 -5.57
N VAL A 122 12.35 3.78 -4.61
CA VAL A 122 10.93 3.62 -4.31
C VAL A 122 10.25 4.96 -4.17
N TYR A 123 8.96 4.99 -4.49
CA TYR A 123 8.15 6.17 -4.70
C TYR A 123 6.91 6.12 -3.80
N ASN A 124 6.49 7.28 -3.31
CA ASN A 124 5.20 7.47 -2.65
C ASN A 124 4.71 8.89 -2.90
N PHE A 125 3.47 9.18 -2.55
CA PHE A 125 2.91 10.52 -2.60
C PHE A 125 1.87 10.71 -1.51
N GLN A 126 1.43 11.95 -1.29
CA GLN A 126 0.36 12.28 -0.36
C GLN A 126 -0.87 12.71 -1.15
N VAL A 127 -2.00 12.05 -0.90
CA VAL A 127 -3.32 12.38 -1.45
C VAL A 127 -4.09 13.21 -0.43
N GLU A 128 -4.77 14.24 -0.90
CA GLU A 128 -5.64 15.07 -0.07
C GLU A 128 -6.87 14.31 0.45
N VAL A 129 -7.35 14.72 1.63
CA VAL A 129 -8.61 14.31 2.27
C VAL A 129 -8.69 12.83 2.66
N PHE A 130 -8.74 11.90 1.70
CA PHE A 130 -8.98 10.48 1.95
C PHE A 130 -7.71 9.72 2.32
N HIS A 131 -6.54 10.24 1.90
CA HIS A 131 -5.25 9.63 2.16
C HIS A 131 -5.11 8.19 1.64
N THR A 132 -5.93 7.77 0.68
CA THR A 132 -5.88 6.46 0.02
C THR A 132 -5.68 6.61 -1.48
N TYR A 133 -5.26 5.53 -2.14
CA TYR A 133 -5.16 5.44 -3.59
C TYR A 133 -5.20 3.96 -4.01
N HIS A 134 -5.17 3.71 -5.32
CA HIS A 134 -5.29 2.37 -5.87
C HIS A 134 -4.07 2.03 -6.72
N VAL A 135 -3.51 0.83 -6.49
CA VAL A 135 -2.28 0.36 -7.12
C VAL A 135 -2.50 -0.90 -7.96
N GLY A 136 -1.67 -1.07 -9.00
CA GLY A 136 -1.78 -2.17 -9.95
C GLY A 136 -2.90 -1.99 -10.97
N GLY A 137 -2.92 -2.85 -11.97
CA GLY A 137 -3.96 -2.92 -13.00
C GLY A 137 -5.32 -3.35 -12.45
N LEU A 138 -5.33 -4.11 -11.35
CA LEU A 138 -6.56 -4.47 -10.62
C LEU A 138 -7.05 -3.37 -9.67
N GLY A 139 -6.26 -2.32 -9.41
CA GLY A 139 -6.66 -1.18 -8.58
C GLY A 139 -6.88 -1.53 -7.11
N VAL A 140 -5.88 -2.14 -6.47
CA VAL A 140 -5.90 -2.54 -5.05
C VAL A 140 -5.86 -1.31 -4.14
N LEU A 141 -6.76 -1.24 -3.15
CA LEU A 141 -6.87 -0.13 -2.21
C LEU A 141 -5.73 -0.12 -1.15
N VAL A 142 -4.98 0.99 -1.11
CA VAL A 142 -3.85 1.23 -0.19
C VAL A 142 -3.92 2.62 0.44
N HIS A 143 -3.11 2.86 1.48
CA HIS A 143 -3.10 4.13 2.23
C HIS A 143 -1.73 4.85 2.20
N ASN A 144 -1.75 6.18 2.16
CA ASN A 144 -0.58 7.05 2.34
C ASN A 144 -0.13 7.04 3.81
N ALA A 145 0.66 6.07 4.24
CA ALA A 145 1.22 6.09 5.59
C ALA A 145 2.46 7.02 5.66
N GLY A 146 2.22 8.34 5.59
CA GLY A 146 3.22 9.40 5.68
C GLY A 146 3.33 10.06 7.06
N ASP A 147 2.37 9.86 7.95
CA ASP A 147 2.42 10.41 9.30
C ASP A 147 1.76 9.48 10.34
N CYS A 148 2.57 8.60 10.93
CA CYS A 148 2.13 7.74 12.02
C CYS A 148 1.90 8.48 13.35
N SER A 149 2.04 9.81 13.38
CA SER A 149 1.51 10.59 14.51
C SER A 149 -0.03 10.65 14.50
N ASN A 150 -0.65 10.43 13.33
CA ASN A 150 -2.11 10.32 13.17
C ASN A 150 -2.61 8.87 13.06
N LEU A 151 -1.75 7.85 13.22
CA LEU A 151 -2.24 6.49 13.47
C LEU A 151 -2.89 6.34 14.86
N LYS A 152 -2.80 7.37 15.72
CA LYS A 152 -3.58 7.45 16.97
C LYS A 152 -4.97 8.06 16.80
N ASP A 153 -5.18 8.81 15.71
CA ASP A 153 -6.50 9.31 15.31
C ASP A 153 -7.14 8.44 14.20
N SER A 154 -6.33 7.60 13.56
CA SER A 154 -6.79 6.54 12.66
C SER A 154 -7.36 5.40 13.49
N LYS A 155 -8.69 5.32 13.52
CA LYS A 155 -9.49 4.24 14.09
C LYS A 155 -9.26 2.87 13.39
N TYR A 156 -8.23 2.76 12.54
CA TYR A 156 -8.10 1.79 11.44
C TYR A 156 -6.89 0.86 11.51
N VAL A 157 -6.14 0.84 12.63
CA VAL A 157 -5.09 -0.16 12.86
C VAL A 157 -5.71 -1.35 13.58
N GLY A 158 -5.95 -2.45 12.84
CA GLY A 158 -6.32 -3.73 13.45
C GLY A 158 -5.18 -4.29 14.30
N GLU A 159 -5.51 -4.92 15.43
CA GLU A 159 -4.52 -5.63 16.24
C GLU A 159 -3.90 -6.76 15.39
N GLY A 160 -2.60 -6.65 15.10
CA GLY A 160 -1.87 -7.60 14.27
C GLY A 160 -2.05 -9.05 14.72
N LYS A 161 -2.26 -9.96 13.76
CA LYS A 161 -2.41 -11.39 14.04
C LYS A 161 -1.11 -11.95 14.63
N SER A 162 -1.22 -12.60 15.80
CA SER A 162 -0.10 -13.28 16.45
C SER A 162 0.45 -14.39 15.55
N LEU A 163 1.73 -14.27 15.16
CA LEU A 163 2.47 -15.26 14.37
C LEU A 163 2.55 -16.60 15.11
N GLN A 164 1.68 -17.56 14.78
CA GLN A 164 1.94 -18.97 15.10
C GLN A 164 2.84 -19.57 14.03
N ARG A 165 4.11 -19.71 14.38
CA ARG A 165 5.18 -20.33 13.60
C ARG A 165 4.77 -21.75 13.18
N LEU A 166 4.47 -21.95 11.89
CA LEU A 166 4.31 -23.29 11.31
C LEU A 166 5.65 -24.04 11.44
N LYS A 167 5.70 -25.00 12.37
CA LYS A 167 6.77 -25.99 12.40
C LYS A 167 6.57 -26.94 11.22
N LYS A 168 7.47 -26.84 10.25
CA LYS A 168 7.61 -27.81 9.17
C LYS A 168 8.49 -28.95 9.68
N ASP A 169 7.88 -30.02 10.17
CA ASP A 169 8.60 -31.26 10.46
C ASP A 169 8.53 -32.19 9.25
N ARG A 170 9.73 -32.64 8.86
CA ARG A 170 10.04 -33.63 7.83
C ARG A 170 9.76 -35.05 8.34
#